data_AF-A0A424R832-F1
#
_entry.id   AF-A0A424R832-F1
#
_cell.length_a   1.000
_cell.length_b   1.000
_cell.length_c   1.000
_cell.angle_alpha   90.00
_cell.angle_beta   90.00
_cell.angle_gamma   90.00
#
_symmetry.space_group_name_H-M   'P 1'
#
loop_
_entity.id
_entity.type
_entity.pdbx_description
1 polymer ?
#
loop_
_entity_poly.entity_id
_entity_poly.type
_entity_poly.pdbx_seq_one_letter_code
_entity_poly.pdbx_strand_id
1 'polypeptide(L)'
;MKTWRNGMLVALVWCLGVTGLEAQSLVINEVLASNSSFDYDDFFQFEDWIEIYNGGGILNLEGYHLSDDPDTLDKWMFPSTNPGLTTILPGGHLRIWCDDDEQQGEDHTNFKLSGDGETVFLVEPNGFTIVDSITFGLAQTDISYGRACDGCSDWIYFNVPTPDAPNAVINLPVSTLFINEYQPSNSATVFDENFNFSPWIEVFNPNDYQVNLSGYQVELNGASHAFNNNEPWKTTIEAGEFQIFWMDGAVELGSNHMAMESQSSGTMRLIGYDDTVVDEIDYDHSIGLDASSGRSTDGSPMWTTFNTPTPHVTNALQIIEPAQVVINEAQSDNFISYADPAGEFDDWIELHNPTSLPIDIAGYFVTDRLDRPMKWQVPATAGDSTIIPPGGFLVLFADEDGSQGWNHMNFKLSSQGEPIALRSPDGFSVADSVFMPSVMQDRSWGRQFDAHPNWVEFFIPTPNATNGANSVLEPESASLMCFPNPVRANGIVTFNQAVDIYDMQGHLVKSTTASGVWNANLPAGTYAVVGARQMRMRSSVTKLQIQ
;
A
#
# COMPACT_ATOMS: atom_id res chain seq x y z
N MET A 1 -69.32 -64.15 17.06
CA MET A 1 -68.03 -64.24 16.33
C MET A 1 -67.77 -62.86 15.73
N LYS A 2 -66.62 -62.21 15.95
CA LYS A 2 -65.42 -62.26 15.07
C LYS A 2 -65.79 -62.09 13.58
N THR A 3 -65.26 -61.17 12.77
CA THR A 3 -64.17 -60.17 12.89
C THR A 3 -64.39 -59.13 11.75
N TRP A 4 -63.69 -58.01 11.54
CA TRP A 4 -62.35 -57.51 11.92
C TRP A 4 -62.41 -55.97 12.21
N ARG A 5 -61.28 -55.25 12.12
CA ARG A 5 -61.15 -53.78 12.01
C ARG A 5 -60.27 -53.49 10.78
N ASN A 6 -60.45 -52.33 10.13
CA ASN A 6 -59.40 -51.67 9.33
C ASN A 6 -59.57 -50.16 9.51
N GLY A 7 -58.89 -49.60 10.51
CA GLY A 7 -58.76 -48.16 10.71
C GLY A 7 -57.33 -47.77 10.37
N MET A 8 -57.13 -47.00 9.30
CA MET A 8 -55.82 -46.54 8.88
C MET A 8 -55.46 -45.30 9.72
N LEU A 9 -54.46 -45.40 10.60
CA LEU A 9 -53.87 -44.21 11.21
C LEU A 9 -53.04 -43.49 10.15
N VAL A 10 -53.37 -42.23 9.88
CA VAL A 10 -52.46 -41.28 9.25
C VAL A 10 -51.87 -40.42 10.37
N ALA A 11 -50.59 -40.64 10.68
CA ALA A 11 -49.86 -39.77 11.59
C ALA A 11 -49.38 -38.54 10.82
N LEU A 12 -50.07 -37.41 11.00
CA LEU A 12 -49.62 -36.12 10.48
C LEU A 12 -48.58 -35.55 11.44
N VAL A 13 -47.30 -35.81 11.19
CA VAL A 13 -46.20 -35.15 11.90
C VAL A 13 -46.12 -33.71 11.40
N TRP A 14 -46.62 -32.77 12.19
CA TRP A 14 -46.29 -31.36 12.01
C TRP A 14 -44.84 -31.15 12.48
N CYS A 15 -43.90 -31.19 11.54
CA CYS A 15 -42.59 -30.56 11.77
C CYS A 15 -42.81 -29.05 11.81
N LEU A 16 -42.96 -28.51 13.02
CA LEU A 16 -42.68 -27.09 13.27
C LEU A 16 -41.18 -26.90 13.01
N GLY A 17 -40.85 -26.45 11.80
CA GLY A 17 -39.53 -25.92 11.51
C GLY A 17 -39.35 -24.63 12.30
N VAL A 18 -38.60 -24.70 13.40
CA VAL A 18 -38.10 -23.51 14.07
C VAL A 18 -36.98 -22.95 13.20
N THR A 19 -37.33 -22.00 12.32
CA THR A 19 -36.35 -21.14 11.65
C THR A 19 -35.88 -20.10 12.65
N GLY A 20 -35.07 -20.53 13.61
CA GLY A 20 -34.35 -19.64 14.50
C GLY A 20 -33.10 -19.13 13.81
N LEU A 21 -33.25 -18.09 12.98
CA LEU A 21 -32.24 -17.03 12.95
C LEU A 21 -32.82 -15.92 13.82
N GLU A 22 -32.37 -15.87 15.08
CA GLU A 22 -32.39 -14.62 15.84
C GLU A 22 -31.32 -13.75 15.15
N ALA A 23 -31.74 -12.93 14.17
CA ALA A 23 -30.93 -11.78 13.79
C ALA A 23 -30.78 -10.93 15.06
N GLN A 24 -29.55 -10.57 15.41
CA GLN A 24 -29.32 -9.81 16.62
C GLN A 24 -30.04 -8.47 16.50
N SER A 25 -30.93 -8.18 17.45
CA SER A 25 -31.87 -7.08 17.27
C SER A 25 -31.26 -5.70 17.50
N LEU A 26 -30.03 -5.63 18.01
CA LEU A 26 -29.25 -4.42 18.22
C LEU A 26 -27.84 -4.67 17.68
N VAL A 27 -27.41 -3.86 16.73
CA VAL A 27 -26.17 -4.04 15.97
C VAL A 27 -25.54 -2.70 15.60
N ILE A 28 -24.22 -2.70 15.43
CA ILE A 28 -23.53 -1.59 14.75
C ILE A 28 -23.94 -1.67 13.28
N ASN A 29 -24.39 -0.58 12.69
CA ASN A 29 -25.03 -0.54 11.39
C ASN A 29 -24.16 0.10 10.31
N GLU A 30 -23.47 1.19 10.66
CA GLU A 30 -22.63 1.98 9.77
C GLU A 30 -21.56 2.73 10.59
N VAL A 31 -20.40 2.99 10.00
CA VAL A 31 -19.27 3.69 10.61
C VAL A 31 -18.66 4.63 9.58
N LEU A 32 -18.43 5.89 9.96
CA LEU A 32 -17.63 6.85 9.19
C LEU A 32 -16.43 7.26 10.04
N ALA A 33 -15.23 6.82 9.65
CA ALA A 33 -13.97 7.03 10.37
C ALA A 33 -13.02 8.04 9.68
N SER A 34 -13.57 8.82 8.75
CA SER A 34 -12.95 10.02 8.22
C SER A 34 -14.03 10.89 7.59
N ASN A 35 -14.39 11.98 8.25
CA ASN A 35 -15.41 12.92 7.81
C ASN A 35 -14.79 14.29 7.54
N SER A 36 -15.11 14.92 6.40
CA SER A 36 -14.58 16.24 6.04
C SER A 36 -15.63 17.19 5.46
N SER A 37 -16.70 16.64 4.89
CA SER A 37 -17.70 17.42 4.18
C SER A 37 -19.12 16.84 4.20
N PHE A 38 -19.30 15.59 4.67
CA PHE A 38 -20.57 14.88 4.51
C PHE A 38 -21.64 15.22 5.55
N ASP A 39 -21.38 14.95 6.84
CA ASP A 39 -22.33 15.14 7.94
C ASP A 39 -21.65 15.91 9.09
N TYR A 40 -22.42 16.65 9.89
CA TYR A 40 -21.85 17.47 10.96
C TYR A 40 -22.74 17.51 12.21
N ASP A 41 -22.10 17.73 13.35
CA ASP A 41 -22.72 17.76 14.67
C ASP A 41 -23.47 19.08 14.97
N ASP A 42 -24.06 19.18 16.17
CA ASP A 42 -24.73 20.40 16.64
C ASP A 42 -23.77 21.60 16.82
N PHE A 43 -22.45 21.40 16.67
CA PHE A 43 -21.38 22.40 16.76
C PHE A 43 -20.78 22.79 15.38
N PHE A 44 -21.28 22.19 14.29
CA PHE A 44 -20.81 22.34 12.90
C PHE A 44 -19.39 21.78 12.65
N GLN A 45 -19.03 20.71 13.35
CA GLN A 45 -17.80 19.95 13.15
C GLN A 45 -18.08 18.68 12.34
N PHE A 46 -17.18 18.35 11.42
CA PHE A 46 -17.21 17.10 10.64
C PHE A 46 -16.46 16.03 11.43
N GLU A 47 -17.15 15.41 12.38
CA GLU A 47 -16.59 14.39 13.27
C GLU A 47 -16.90 12.97 12.76
N ASP A 48 -16.06 12.02 13.17
CA ASP A 48 -16.29 10.60 12.91
C ASP A 48 -17.53 10.11 13.68
N TRP A 49 -18.16 9.03 13.23
CA TRP A 49 -19.34 8.49 13.93
C TRP A 49 -19.56 7.00 13.75
N ILE A 50 -20.29 6.44 14.71
CA ILE A 50 -20.81 5.08 14.71
C ILE A 50 -22.34 5.18 14.75
N GLU A 51 -23.02 4.45 13.86
CA GLU A 51 -24.47 4.29 13.91
C GLU A 51 -24.86 2.89 14.41
N ILE A 52 -25.86 2.85 15.28
CA ILE A 52 -26.45 1.63 15.83
C ILE A 52 -27.87 1.47 15.29
N TYR A 53 -28.23 0.28 14.83
CA TYR A 53 -29.57 -0.08 14.39
C TYR A 53 -30.27 -1.02 15.38
N ASN A 54 -31.58 -0.81 15.59
CA ASN A 54 -32.42 -1.67 16.41
C ASN A 54 -33.59 -2.29 15.61
N GLY A 55 -33.41 -3.52 15.11
CA GLY A 55 -34.48 -4.31 14.50
C GLY A 55 -35.50 -4.90 15.49
N GLY A 56 -35.37 -4.61 16.79
CA GLY A 56 -36.14 -5.20 17.88
C GLY A 56 -37.36 -4.41 18.36
N GLY A 57 -37.64 -4.53 19.66
CA GLY A 57 -38.62 -3.68 20.37
C GLY A 57 -38.02 -2.33 20.76
N ILE A 58 -38.80 -1.45 21.40
CA ILE A 58 -38.25 -0.22 22.00
C ILE A 58 -37.15 -0.60 23.01
N LEU A 59 -35.96 -0.03 22.86
CA LEU A 59 -34.81 -0.31 23.71
C LEU A 59 -34.17 1.00 24.20
N ASN A 60 -33.85 1.07 25.49
CA ASN A 60 -33.00 2.12 26.06
C ASN A 60 -31.60 1.54 26.23
N LEU A 61 -30.60 2.23 25.67
CA LEU A 61 -29.19 1.86 25.73
C LEU A 61 -28.47 2.37 26.98
N GLU A 62 -29.17 3.00 27.94
CA GLU A 62 -28.63 3.37 29.25
C GLU A 62 -27.69 2.31 29.84
N GLY A 63 -26.43 2.71 30.05
CA GLY A 63 -25.38 1.87 30.63
C GLY A 63 -24.71 0.89 29.68
N TYR A 64 -25.14 0.75 28.41
CA TYR A 64 -24.34 0.05 27.39
C TYR A 64 -23.05 0.83 27.14
N HIS A 65 -22.07 0.22 26.46
CA HIS A 65 -20.79 0.86 26.15
C HIS A 65 -20.43 0.79 24.66
N LEU A 66 -19.66 1.76 24.20
CA LEU A 66 -18.88 1.71 22.97
C LEU A 66 -17.38 1.72 23.31
N SER A 67 -16.59 1.03 22.49
CA SER A 67 -15.13 1.04 22.57
C SER A 67 -14.49 0.70 21.23
N ASP A 68 -13.35 1.32 20.95
CA ASP A 68 -12.37 0.98 19.90
C ASP A 68 -11.23 0.07 20.42
N ASP A 69 -11.17 -0.18 21.74
CA ASP A 69 -10.06 -0.87 22.42
C ASP A 69 -10.50 -2.26 22.95
N PRO A 70 -9.91 -3.37 22.44
CA PRO A 70 -10.24 -4.72 22.90
C PRO A 70 -9.78 -5.02 24.34
N ASP A 71 -8.82 -4.27 24.89
CA ASP A 71 -8.37 -4.39 26.29
C ASP A 71 -9.24 -3.53 27.25
N THR A 72 -10.02 -2.58 26.71
CA THR A 72 -10.89 -1.65 27.48
C THR A 72 -12.31 -1.58 26.90
N LEU A 73 -13.08 -2.65 27.05
CA LEU A 73 -14.45 -2.79 26.49
C LEU A 73 -15.51 -1.84 27.08
N ASP A 74 -15.19 -1.09 28.14
CA ASP A 74 -16.07 -0.15 28.85
C ASP A 74 -15.65 1.33 28.70
N LYS A 75 -14.90 1.68 27.65
CA LYS A 75 -14.38 3.04 27.35
C LYS A 75 -15.42 4.17 27.50
N TRP A 76 -16.46 4.16 26.69
CA TRP A 76 -17.54 5.16 26.72
C TRP A 76 -18.88 4.50 27.07
N MET A 77 -19.70 5.14 27.90
CA MET A 77 -20.96 4.58 28.38
C MET A 77 -22.15 5.46 27.99
N PHE A 78 -23.16 4.85 27.37
CA PHE A 78 -24.44 5.49 27.07
C PHE A 78 -25.08 6.09 28.35
N PRO A 79 -25.24 7.43 28.44
CA PRO A 79 -25.62 8.06 29.70
C PRO A 79 -27.04 7.72 30.18
N SER A 80 -27.26 7.80 31.49
CA SER A 80 -28.58 7.60 32.12
C SER A 80 -29.42 8.88 32.19
N THR A 81 -28.91 10.00 31.69
CA THR A 81 -29.43 11.34 31.97
C THR A 81 -30.41 11.86 30.91
N ASN A 82 -30.26 11.47 29.65
CA ASN A 82 -31.19 11.81 28.57
C ASN A 82 -31.74 10.57 27.83
N PRO A 83 -32.85 9.97 28.31
CA PRO A 83 -33.51 8.86 27.61
C PRO A 83 -34.08 9.25 26.24
N GLY A 84 -34.06 10.53 25.86
CA GLY A 84 -34.40 10.98 24.50
C GLY A 84 -33.30 10.72 23.47
N LEU A 85 -32.04 10.62 23.89
CA LEU A 85 -30.90 10.27 23.04
C LEU A 85 -30.54 8.78 23.15
N THR A 86 -30.73 8.15 24.32
CA THR A 86 -30.39 6.73 24.50
C THR A 86 -31.52 5.74 24.17
N THR A 87 -32.74 6.19 23.83
CA THR A 87 -33.85 5.28 23.46
C THR A 87 -34.00 5.15 21.95
N ILE A 88 -33.66 3.96 21.44
CA ILE A 88 -33.80 3.59 20.04
C ILE A 88 -35.13 2.83 19.80
N LEU A 89 -35.91 3.27 18.81
CA LEU A 89 -37.22 2.71 18.48
C LEU A 89 -37.11 1.45 17.59
N PRO A 90 -38.18 0.63 17.46
CA PRO A 90 -38.22 -0.48 16.52
C PRO A 90 -37.97 -0.04 15.07
N GLY A 91 -36.95 -0.62 14.44
CA GLY A 91 -36.48 -0.24 13.11
C GLY A 91 -35.89 1.17 13.03
N GLY A 92 -35.46 1.71 14.17
CA GLY A 92 -34.78 3.00 14.25
C GLY A 92 -33.27 2.86 14.36
N HIS A 93 -32.62 4.02 14.25
CA HIS A 93 -31.18 4.22 14.19
C HIS A 93 -30.75 5.17 15.31
N LEU A 94 -29.47 5.15 15.67
CA LEU A 94 -28.85 6.09 16.60
C LEU A 94 -27.39 6.31 16.21
N ARG A 95 -27.08 7.47 15.65
CA ARG A 95 -25.70 7.95 15.40
C ARG A 95 -25.08 8.49 16.70
N ILE A 96 -23.81 8.17 16.93
CA ILE A 96 -22.97 8.64 18.03
C ILE A 96 -21.66 9.19 17.47
N TRP A 97 -21.31 10.42 17.82
CA TRP A 97 -20.08 11.11 17.40
C TRP A 97 -18.87 10.58 18.15
N CYS A 98 -17.75 10.41 17.44
CA CYS A 98 -16.49 9.89 17.95
C CYS A 98 -15.41 10.96 17.82
N ASP A 99 -15.42 11.92 18.76
CA ASP A 99 -14.69 13.18 18.69
C ASP A 99 -13.73 13.44 19.88
N ASP A 100 -13.65 12.51 20.84
CA ASP A 100 -12.90 12.66 22.10
C ASP A 100 -13.32 13.92 22.93
N ASP A 101 -14.60 14.33 22.87
CA ASP A 101 -15.11 15.48 23.63
C ASP A 101 -16.52 15.28 24.23
N GLU A 102 -16.62 14.42 25.26
CA GLU A 102 -17.82 14.23 26.10
C GLU A 102 -18.43 15.53 26.71
N GLN A 103 -17.79 16.70 26.56
CA GLN A 103 -18.37 17.98 26.98
C GLN A 103 -19.40 18.53 25.99
N GLN A 104 -19.44 18.01 24.76
CA GLN A 104 -20.34 18.46 23.71
C GLN A 104 -21.76 17.89 23.85
N GLY A 105 -21.90 16.60 24.18
CA GLY A 105 -23.20 15.95 24.28
C GLY A 105 -23.19 14.61 25.02
N GLU A 106 -24.38 14.03 25.18
CA GLU A 106 -24.55 12.64 25.69
C GLU A 106 -24.44 11.60 24.56
N ASP A 107 -24.13 12.07 23.36
CA ASP A 107 -24.00 11.41 22.06
C ASP A 107 -22.62 11.63 21.43
N HIS A 108 -21.64 12.11 22.22
CA HIS A 108 -20.23 12.29 21.87
C HIS A 108 -19.35 11.39 22.76
N THR A 109 -18.41 10.62 22.17
CA THR A 109 -17.56 9.67 22.92
C THR A 109 -16.25 10.28 23.45
N ASN A 110 -15.55 9.53 24.29
CA ASN A 110 -14.19 9.83 24.78
C ASN A 110 -13.08 9.16 23.94
N PHE A 111 -13.33 9.00 22.64
CA PHE A 111 -12.35 8.50 21.67
C PHE A 111 -12.68 9.02 20.26
N LYS A 112 -11.70 8.99 19.37
CA LYS A 112 -11.90 9.16 17.92
C LYS A 112 -11.73 7.83 17.20
N LEU A 113 -12.19 7.75 15.97
CA LEU A 113 -11.90 6.62 15.10
C LEU A 113 -10.57 6.82 14.35
N SER A 114 -9.91 5.72 14.01
CA SER A 114 -8.71 5.71 13.19
C SER A 114 -9.04 5.49 11.72
N GLY A 115 -8.67 6.45 10.88
CA GLY A 115 -8.74 6.32 9.42
C GLY A 115 -7.87 5.20 8.84
N ASP A 116 -6.93 4.65 9.62
CA ASP A 116 -6.13 3.47 9.21
C ASP A 116 -6.87 2.13 9.45
N GLY A 117 -8.00 2.17 10.16
CA GLY A 117 -8.84 1.01 10.47
C GLY A 117 -8.60 0.41 11.86
N GLU A 118 -9.69 0.07 12.56
CA GLU A 118 -9.65 -0.56 13.88
C GLU A 118 -10.87 -1.47 14.12
N THR A 119 -11.16 -1.84 15.38
CA THR A 119 -12.36 -2.61 15.74
C THR A 119 -13.24 -1.87 16.73
N VAL A 120 -14.48 -1.59 16.34
CA VAL A 120 -15.51 -1.03 17.22
C VAL A 120 -16.30 -2.16 17.89
N PHE A 121 -16.57 -2.01 19.18
CA PHE A 121 -17.34 -2.92 20.02
C PHE A 121 -18.56 -2.21 20.61
N LEU A 122 -19.75 -2.80 20.47
CA LEU A 122 -20.95 -2.46 21.22
C LEU A 122 -21.11 -3.47 22.36
N VAL A 123 -21.20 -3.00 23.60
CA VAL A 123 -21.05 -3.86 24.79
C VAL A 123 -22.21 -3.67 25.77
N GLU A 124 -22.69 -4.75 26.38
CA GLU A 124 -23.77 -4.73 27.38
C GLU A 124 -23.40 -3.92 28.64
N PRO A 125 -24.39 -3.52 29.47
CA PRO A 125 -24.15 -2.81 30.74
C PRO A 125 -23.36 -3.55 31.83
N ASN A 126 -22.81 -4.72 31.53
CA ASN A 126 -21.87 -5.40 32.39
C ASN A 126 -20.40 -5.05 32.07
N GLY A 127 -20.12 -4.36 30.95
CA GLY A 127 -18.78 -3.88 30.58
C GLY A 127 -17.86 -4.94 29.95
N PHE A 128 -18.35 -6.16 29.66
CA PHE A 128 -17.52 -7.23 29.09
C PHE A 128 -18.23 -8.17 28.11
N THR A 129 -19.57 -8.09 27.98
CA THR A 129 -20.32 -8.91 27.04
C THR A 129 -20.54 -8.12 25.76
N ILE A 130 -19.76 -8.42 24.73
CA ILE A 130 -19.90 -7.85 23.40
C ILE A 130 -21.28 -8.25 22.84
N VAL A 131 -22.06 -7.23 22.48
CA VAL A 131 -23.28 -7.35 21.71
C VAL A 131 -22.88 -7.59 20.26
N ASP A 132 -22.27 -6.60 19.63
CA ASP A 132 -21.85 -6.64 18.23
C ASP A 132 -20.47 -5.98 18.10
N SER A 133 -19.75 -6.29 17.03
CA SER A 133 -18.43 -5.72 16.76
C SER A 133 -18.12 -5.71 15.27
N ILE A 134 -17.49 -4.65 14.79
CA ILE A 134 -17.01 -4.53 13.42
C ILE A 134 -15.54 -4.12 13.39
N THR A 135 -14.74 -4.85 12.62
CA THR A 135 -13.40 -4.43 12.22
C THR A 135 -13.48 -3.83 10.82
N PHE A 136 -12.97 -2.62 10.65
CA PHE A 136 -12.85 -1.96 9.35
C PHE A 136 -11.37 -1.73 8.99
N GLY A 137 -11.08 -1.50 7.71
CA GLY A 137 -9.72 -1.22 7.22
C GLY A 137 -9.48 0.28 7.02
N LEU A 138 -8.56 0.61 6.11
CA LEU A 138 -8.35 2.00 5.67
C LEU A 138 -9.69 2.67 5.30
N ALA A 139 -9.95 3.85 5.83
CA ALA A 139 -11.10 4.68 5.46
C ALA A 139 -10.72 5.61 4.30
N GLN A 140 -11.67 5.82 3.38
CA GLN A 140 -11.62 6.95 2.45
C GLN A 140 -12.54 8.05 3.01
N THR A 141 -12.07 9.29 3.00
CA THR A 141 -12.80 10.45 3.51
C THR A 141 -14.21 10.53 2.93
N ASP A 142 -15.21 10.83 3.77
CA ASP A 142 -16.62 10.95 3.40
C ASP A 142 -17.25 9.68 2.76
N ILE A 143 -16.59 8.52 2.87
CA ILE A 143 -17.09 7.18 2.48
C ILE A 143 -17.16 6.29 3.72
N SER A 144 -18.37 5.92 4.12
CA SER A 144 -18.62 5.07 5.29
C SER A 144 -18.53 3.59 4.96
N TYR A 145 -18.35 2.77 6.00
CA TYR A 145 -18.45 1.31 5.94
C TYR A 145 -19.67 0.86 6.75
N GLY A 146 -20.60 0.15 6.11
CA GLY A 146 -21.88 -0.21 6.74
C GLY A 146 -22.47 -1.52 6.25
N ARG A 147 -23.47 -2.02 6.96
CA ARG A 147 -24.25 -3.19 6.56
C ARG A 147 -25.00 -2.88 5.26
N ALA A 148 -25.01 -3.80 4.30
CA ALA A 148 -25.63 -3.62 2.98
C ALA A 148 -27.16 -3.36 3.00
N CYS A 149 -27.77 -3.60 4.15
CA CYS A 149 -29.10 -3.18 4.56
C CYS A 149 -29.15 -3.20 6.09
N ASP A 150 -30.12 -2.50 6.70
CA ASP A 150 -30.29 -2.43 8.17
C ASP A 150 -30.16 -3.80 8.85
N GLY A 151 -29.14 -3.97 9.68
CA GLY A 151 -28.85 -5.20 10.40
C GLY A 151 -28.52 -6.45 9.56
N CYS A 152 -28.24 -6.29 8.27
CA CYS A 152 -27.81 -7.38 7.39
C CYS A 152 -26.38 -7.86 7.69
N SER A 153 -26.05 -9.12 7.39
CA SER A 153 -24.73 -9.71 7.70
C SER A 153 -23.59 -9.15 6.87
N ASP A 154 -23.90 -8.71 5.65
CA ASP A 154 -22.92 -8.35 4.64
C ASP A 154 -22.60 -6.87 4.77
N TRP A 155 -21.32 -6.51 4.71
CA TRP A 155 -20.85 -5.12 4.82
C TRP A 155 -20.30 -4.62 3.48
N ILE A 156 -20.55 -3.34 3.19
CA ILE A 156 -20.12 -2.63 1.97
C ILE A 156 -19.69 -1.21 2.33
N TYR A 157 -18.88 -0.60 1.46
CA TYR A 157 -18.63 0.83 1.53
C TYR A 157 -19.76 1.61 0.84
N PHE A 158 -20.24 2.67 1.48
CA PHE A 158 -21.26 3.56 0.92
C PHE A 158 -20.61 4.86 0.43
N ASN A 159 -20.72 5.09 -0.87
CA ASN A 159 -20.26 6.34 -1.50
C ASN A 159 -21.14 7.56 -1.17
N VAL A 160 -22.23 7.33 -0.44
CA VAL A 160 -23.11 8.32 0.19
C VAL A 160 -23.54 7.67 1.51
N PRO A 161 -22.92 8.04 2.64
CA PRO A 161 -23.30 7.51 3.95
C PRO A 161 -24.80 7.69 4.27
N THR A 162 -25.35 6.86 5.16
CA THR A 162 -26.79 6.82 5.47
C THR A 162 -27.17 7.15 6.92
N PRO A 163 -26.57 8.18 7.58
CA PRO A 163 -26.89 8.50 8.97
C PRO A 163 -28.38 8.83 9.20
N ASP A 164 -28.93 8.30 10.28
CA ASP A 164 -30.33 8.41 10.69
C ASP A 164 -31.34 7.84 9.65
N ALA A 165 -30.88 6.99 8.73
CA ALA A 165 -31.67 6.47 7.62
C ALA A 165 -31.41 4.97 7.35
N PRO A 166 -32.37 4.24 6.73
CA PRO A 166 -32.13 2.85 6.35
C PRO A 166 -30.99 2.70 5.34
N ASN A 167 -30.04 1.81 5.62
CA ASN A 167 -28.87 1.59 4.77
C ASN A 167 -29.29 1.19 3.35
N ALA A 168 -28.92 2.03 2.38
CA ALA A 168 -29.30 1.86 0.98
C ALA A 168 -28.28 2.53 0.05
N VAL A 169 -27.82 1.81 -0.98
CA VAL A 169 -26.89 2.36 -1.97
C VAL A 169 -27.57 3.48 -2.77
N ILE A 170 -27.05 4.70 -2.64
CA ILE A 170 -27.43 5.85 -3.45
C ILE A 170 -26.40 6.03 -4.56
N ASN A 171 -26.83 5.89 -5.81
CA ASN A 171 -25.97 6.17 -6.96
C ASN A 171 -25.86 7.68 -7.18
N LEU A 172 -24.66 8.24 -7.00
CA LEU A 172 -24.34 9.61 -7.43
C LEU A 172 -24.36 9.71 -8.96
N PRO A 173 -24.68 10.88 -9.57
CA PRO A 173 -24.61 11.06 -11.01
C PRO A 173 -23.22 10.77 -11.58
N VAL A 174 -23.17 10.26 -12.82
CA VAL A 174 -21.91 10.08 -13.55
C VAL A 174 -21.19 11.43 -13.68
N SER A 175 -19.97 11.48 -13.17
CA SER A 175 -19.13 12.67 -13.12
C SER A 175 -18.26 12.78 -14.37
N THR A 176 -17.79 13.99 -14.67
CA THR A 176 -16.82 14.17 -15.77
C THR A 176 -15.47 13.68 -15.29
N LEU A 177 -14.86 12.75 -16.04
CA LEU A 177 -13.51 12.24 -15.82
C LEU A 177 -12.79 12.16 -17.17
N PHE A 178 -11.47 12.10 -17.17
CA PHE A 178 -10.69 11.92 -18.40
C PHE A 178 -9.69 10.80 -18.24
N ILE A 179 -9.56 9.91 -19.24
CA ILE A 179 -8.36 9.10 -19.39
C ILE A 179 -7.26 10.08 -19.82
N ASN A 180 -6.33 10.35 -18.93
CA ASN A 180 -5.42 11.48 -19.02
C ASN A 180 -4.09 11.11 -19.68
N GLU A 181 -3.55 9.95 -19.30
CA GLU A 181 -2.32 9.36 -19.82
C GLU A 181 -2.45 7.84 -19.83
N TYR A 182 -1.67 7.17 -20.69
CA TYR A 182 -1.48 5.72 -20.64
C TYR A 182 -0.08 5.32 -21.09
N GLN A 183 0.42 4.23 -20.53
CA GLN A 183 1.69 3.61 -20.92
C GLN A 183 1.44 2.15 -21.33
N PRO A 184 1.54 1.81 -22.63
CA PRO A 184 1.21 0.46 -23.13
C PRO A 184 2.34 -0.55 -22.92
N SER A 185 3.54 -0.11 -22.57
CA SER A 185 4.71 -0.96 -22.34
C SER A 185 5.63 -0.31 -21.31
N ASN A 186 5.80 -0.99 -20.19
CA ASN A 186 6.51 -0.52 -19.01
C ASN A 186 7.51 -1.58 -18.55
N SER A 187 8.74 -1.17 -18.30
CA SER A 187 9.80 -2.00 -17.75
C SER A 187 10.70 -1.29 -16.74
N ALA A 188 10.57 0.05 -16.63
CA ALA A 188 11.46 0.85 -15.79
C ALA A 188 10.89 2.19 -15.26
N THR A 189 9.63 2.57 -15.54
CA THR A 189 9.11 3.91 -15.17
C THR A 189 8.39 3.93 -13.83
N VAL A 190 7.23 3.27 -13.74
CA VAL A 190 6.37 3.21 -12.56
C VAL A 190 6.12 1.74 -12.21
N PHE A 191 6.06 1.41 -10.93
CA PHE A 191 5.77 0.05 -10.48
C PHE A 191 4.60 0.03 -9.50
N ASP A 192 3.92 -1.11 -9.44
CA ASP A 192 2.81 -1.36 -8.51
C ASP A 192 3.29 -1.58 -7.07
N GLU A 193 2.34 -1.77 -6.14
CA GLU A 193 2.58 -2.08 -4.73
C GLU A 193 3.34 -3.41 -4.50
N ASN A 194 3.58 -4.19 -5.56
CA ASN A 194 4.36 -5.42 -5.58
C ASN A 194 5.65 -5.32 -6.41
N PHE A 195 6.05 -4.11 -6.81
CA PHE A 195 7.26 -3.79 -7.57
C PHE A 195 7.29 -4.38 -8.99
N ASN A 196 6.12 -4.62 -9.59
CA ASN A 196 6.00 -5.00 -11.00
C ASN A 196 5.83 -3.77 -11.89
N PHE A 197 6.55 -3.75 -13.01
CA PHE A 197 6.36 -2.77 -14.07
C PHE A 197 5.26 -3.26 -15.02
N SER A 198 4.03 -2.83 -14.75
CA SER A 198 2.84 -3.19 -15.55
C SER A 198 2.45 -2.04 -16.50
N PRO A 199 1.84 -2.32 -17.67
CA PRO A 199 1.16 -1.28 -18.45
C PRO A 199 0.04 -0.65 -17.63
N TRP A 200 -0.31 0.62 -17.90
CA TRP A 200 -1.29 1.35 -17.10
C TRP A 200 -2.05 2.41 -17.88
N ILE A 201 -3.16 2.84 -17.29
CA ILE A 201 -3.87 4.08 -17.63
C ILE A 201 -3.96 4.97 -16.39
N GLU A 202 -4.05 6.27 -16.61
CA GLU A 202 -4.33 7.25 -15.57
C GLU A 202 -5.68 7.92 -15.86
N VAL A 203 -6.49 8.09 -14.82
CA VAL A 203 -7.73 8.86 -14.87
C VAL A 203 -7.55 10.15 -14.06
N PHE A 204 -7.93 11.28 -14.65
CA PHE A 204 -7.92 12.61 -14.03
C PHE A 204 -9.34 13.01 -13.60
N ASN A 205 -9.45 13.56 -12.39
CA ASN A 205 -10.68 14.16 -11.87
C ASN A 205 -10.66 15.70 -11.98
N PRO A 206 -11.34 16.31 -12.97
CA PRO A 206 -11.41 17.76 -13.15
C PRO A 206 -12.39 18.48 -12.20
N ASN A 207 -13.11 17.75 -11.33
CA ASN A 207 -14.17 18.32 -10.51
C ASN A 207 -13.61 18.91 -9.19
N ASP A 208 -14.41 19.75 -8.53
CA ASP A 208 -14.10 20.34 -7.21
C ASP A 208 -14.52 19.46 -6.02
N TYR A 209 -14.76 18.17 -6.28
CA TYR A 209 -15.13 17.13 -5.32
C TYR A 209 -14.51 15.78 -5.72
N GLN A 210 -14.32 14.89 -4.74
CA GLN A 210 -13.81 13.53 -5.00
C GLN A 210 -14.78 12.68 -5.84
N VAL A 211 -14.25 11.80 -6.68
CA VAL A 211 -15.03 10.87 -7.50
C VAL A 211 -14.54 9.43 -7.28
N ASN A 212 -15.39 8.60 -6.68
CA ASN A 212 -15.19 7.16 -6.61
C ASN A 212 -15.66 6.49 -7.91
N LEU A 213 -14.79 5.67 -8.50
CA LEU A 213 -15.06 4.94 -9.74
C LEU A 213 -15.89 3.66 -9.55
N SER A 214 -16.32 3.31 -8.34
CA SER A 214 -17.22 2.16 -8.09
C SER A 214 -18.38 2.10 -9.10
N GLY A 215 -18.45 1.01 -9.87
CA GLY A 215 -19.47 0.77 -10.90
C GLY A 215 -19.17 1.39 -12.28
N TYR A 216 -18.18 2.27 -12.40
CA TYR A 216 -17.63 2.67 -13.70
C TYR A 216 -16.90 1.49 -14.34
N GLN A 217 -16.74 1.55 -15.66
CA GLN A 217 -16.10 0.53 -16.47
C GLN A 217 -15.06 1.13 -17.41
N VAL A 218 -13.99 0.39 -17.66
CA VAL A 218 -13.06 0.65 -18.78
C VAL A 218 -13.23 -0.45 -19.81
N GLU A 219 -13.41 -0.07 -21.07
CA GLU A 219 -13.40 -0.99 -22.21
C GLU A 219 -12.20 -0.74 -23.12
N LEU A 220 -11.55 -1.80 -23.60
CA LEU A 220 -10.57 -1.76 -24.68
C LEU A 220 -10.76 -2.97 -25.60
N ASN A 221 -10.99 -2.75 -26.89
CA ASN A 221 -11.09 -3.81 -27.91
C ASN A 221 -12.08 -4.97 -27.59
N GLY A 222 -13.09 -4.71 -26.75
CA GLY A 222 -14.08 -5.70 -26.32
C GLY A 222 -13.72 -6.50 -25.06
N ALA A 223 -12.56 -6.25 -24.46
CA ALA A 223 -12.34 -6.52 -23.05
C ALA A 223 -12.96 -5.38 -22.21
N SER A 224 -13.47 -5.71 -21.02
CA SER A 224 -14.05 -4.76 -20.07
C SER A 224 -13.61 -5.11 -18.64
N HIS A 225 -13.37 -4.08 -17.83
CA HIS A 225 -13.21 -4.19 -16.39
C HIS A 225 -14.20 -3.22 -15.72
N ALA A 226 -14.88 -3.68 -14.68
CA ALA A 226 -15.74 -2.86 -13.83
C ALA A 226 -15.06 -2.64 -12.48
N PHE A 227 -14.91 -1.37 -12.08
CA PHE A 227 -14.35 -1.03 -10.78
C PHE A 227 -15.35 -1.42 -9.67
N ASN A 228 -14.80 -1.96 -8.59
CA ASN A 228 -15.55 -2.39 -7.41
C ASN A 228 -15.34 -1.38 -6.25
N ASN A 229 -16.10 -1.52 -5.16
CA ASN A 229 -16.00 -0.61 -4.00
C ASN A 229 -15.37 -1.27 -2.76
N ASN A 230 -14.48 -2.27 -2.92
CA ASN A 230 -13.92 -3.01 -1.77
C ASN A 230 -12.72 -2.29 -1.13
N GLU A 231 -12.03 -1.45 -1.91
CA GLU A 231 -10.90 -0.61 -1.46
C GLU A 231 -11.10 0.83 -1.99
N PRO A 232 -12.06 1.61 -1.45
CA PRO A 232 -12.39 2.93 -1.98
C PRO A 232 -11.19 3.89 -2.03
N TRP A 233 -10.20 3.74 -1.15
CA TRP A 233 -8.94 4.49 -1.15
C TRP A 233 -8.01 4.21 -2.36
N LYS A 234 -8.34 3.21 -3.20
CA LYS A 234 -7.66 2.91 -4.47
C LYS A 234 -8.50 3.26 -5.71
N THR A 235 -9.79 3.53 -5.54
CA THR A 235 -10.74 3.81 -6.64
C THR A 235 -11.36 5.20 -6.57
N THR A 236 -11.01 5.99 -5.54
CA THR A 236 -11.48 7.36 -5.35
C THR A 236 -10.40 8.35 -5.74
N ILE A 237 -10.76 9.28 -6.62
CA ILE A 237 -9.85 10.32 -7.12
C ILE A 237 -10.29 11.64 -6.51
N GLU A 238 -9.42 12.26 -5.72
CA GLU A 238 -9.66 13.55 -5.09
C GLU A 238 -9.87 14.68 -6.11
N ALA A 239 -10.38 15.82 -5.65
CA ALA A 239 -10.66 16.99 -6.49
C ALA A 239 -9.38 17.55 -7.15
N GLY A 240 -9.29 17.47 -8.49
CA GLY A 240 -8.12 17.92 -9.24
C GLY A 240 -6.96 16.92 -9.31
N GLU A 241 -7.13 15.71 -8.77
CA GLU A 241 -6.08 14.69 -8.67
C GLU A 241 -6.20 13.58 -9.75
N PHE A 242 -5.26 12.65 -9.70
CA PHE A 242 -5.03 11.62 -10.71
C PHE A 242 -4.87 10.23 -10.06
N GLN A 243 -5.43 9.19 -10.67
CA GLN A 243 -5.29 7.80 -10.19
C GLN A 243 -4.86 6.87 -11.32
N ILE A 244 -3.85 6.05 -11.03
CA ILE A 244 -3.36 5.00 -11.93
C ILE A 244 -4.16 3.71 -11.74
N PHE A 245 -4.45 3.06 -12.86
CA PHE A 245 -5.06 1.74 -12.94
C PHE A 245 -4.20 0.81 -13.80
N TRP A 246 -3.80 -0.34 -13.24
CA TRP A 246 -2.89 -1.29 -13.87
C TRP A 246 -3.61 -2.19 -14.88
N MET A 247 -3.01 -2.38 -16.06
CA MET A 247 -3.49 -3.23 -17.15
C MET A 247 -2.69 -4.55 -17.20
N ASP A 248 -2.74 -5.32 -16.12
CA ASP A 248 -1.96 -6.55 -15.91
C ASP A 248 -2.81 -7.84 -15.83
N GLY A 249 -4.14 -7.73 -15.73
CA GLY A 249 -5.04 -8.87 -15.54
C GLY A 249 -5.11 -9.40 -14.11
N ALA A 250 -4.46 -8.77 -13.14
CA ALA A 250 -4.22 -9.29 -11.78
C ALA A 250 -5.12 -8.62 -10.72
N VAL A 251 -6.45 -8.70 -10.91
CA VAL A 251 -7.46 -8.09 -10.01
C VAL A 251 -7.37 -8.54 -8.55
N GLU A 252 -6.66 -9.62 -8.25
CA GLU A 252 -6.39 -10.09 -6.89
C GLU A 252 -5.38 -9.25 -6.11
N LEU A 253 -4.63 -8.35 -6.77
CA LEU A 253 -3.64 -7.47 -6.12
C LEU A 253 -4.27 -6.18 -5.56
N GLY A 254 -5.40 -5.75 -6.13
CA GLY A 254 -6.16 -4.61 -5.64
C GLY A 254 -7.18 -4.08 -6.63
N SER A 255 -8.04 -3.18 -6.15
CA SER A 255 -9.13 -2.55 -6.90
C SER A 255 -8.64 -1.52 -7.93
N ASN A 256 -7.35 -1.16 -7.87
CA ASN A 256 -6.60 -0.44 -8.89
C ASN A 256 -6.02 -1.35 -10.00
N HIS A 257 -6.07 -2.69 -9.87
CA HIS A 257 -5.64 -3.63 -10.90
C HIS A 257 -6.82 -4.12 -11.74
N MET A 258 -6.69 -4.03 -13.07
CA MET A 258 -7.80 -4.30 -13.98
C MET A 258 -7.74 -5.69 -14.60
N ALA A 259 -8.91 -6.25 -14.91
CA ALA A 259 -9.09 -7.53 -15.60
C ALA A 259 -8.78 -7.46 -17.12
N MET A 260 -7.76 -6.69 -17.52
CA MET A 260 -7.37 -6.48 -18.91
C MET A 260 -5.86 -6.31 -19.05
N GLU A 261 -5.33 -6.69 -20.21
CA GLU A 261 -3.92 -6.53 -20.57
C GLU A 261 -3.77 -5.57 -21.76
N SER A 262 -2.68 -4.81 -21.82
CA SER A 262 -2.34 -4.05 -23.02
C SER A 262 -1.79 -4.98 -24.11
N GLN A 263 -2.62 -5.33 -25.11
CA GLN A 263 -2.24 -6.26 -26.19
C GLN A 263 -2.24 -5.66 -27.61
N SER A 264 -2.96 -4.56 -27.85
CA SER A 264 -3.10 -3.98 -29.19
C SER A 264 -3.70 -2.57 -29.15
N SER A 265 -3.38 -1.75 -30.16
CA SER A 265 -4.02 -0.45 -30.37
C SER A 265 -5.52 -0.62 -30.64
N GLY A 266 -6.33 0.37 -30.27
CA GLY A 266 -7.78 0.28 -30.33
C GLY A 266 -8.49 1.54 -29.83
N THR A 267 -9.82 1.47 -29.72
CA THR A 267 -10.59 2.50 -29.01
C THR A 267 -10.72 2.06 -27.56
N MET A 268 -10.32 2.93 -26.63
CA MET A 268 -10.55 2.75 -25.20
C MET A 268 -11.64 3.72 -24.73
N ARG A 269 -12.47 3.27 -23.79
CA ARG A 269 -13.59 4.04 -23.23
C ARG A 269 -13.60 3.97 -21.72
N LEU A 270 -13.86 5.11 -21.09
CA LEU A 270 -14.32 5.18 -19.71
C LEU A 270 -15.84 5.36 -19.73
N ILE A 271 -16.56 4.48 -19.04
CA ILE A 271 -18.02 4.36 -19.07
C ILE A 271 -18.53 4.44 -17.63
N GLY A 272 -19.55 5.26 -17.38
CA GLY A 272 -20.20 5.36 -16.08
C GLY A 272 -21.09 4.16 -15.76
N TYR A 273 -21.53 4.07 -14.51
CA TYR A 273 -22.41 2.99 -14.03
C TYR A 273 -23.79 2.93 -14.72
N ASP A 274 -24.16 3.95 -15.50
CA ASP A 274 -25.42 4.05 -16.25
C ASP A 274 -25.26 3.84 -17.77
N ASP A 275 -24.13 3.26 -18.21
CA ASP A 275 -23.70 3.07 -19.60
C ASP A 275 -23.33 4.37 -20.37
N THR A 276 -23.29 5.54 -19.71
CA THR A 276 -22.82 6.79 -20.32
C THR A 276 -21.31 6.71 -20.60
N VAL A 277 -20.89 6.87 -21.85
CA VAL A 277 -19.48 7.06 -22.20
C VAL A 277 -19.03 8.43 -21.67
N VAL A 278 -18.15 8.40 -20.68
CA VAL A 278 -17.57 9.59 -20.02
C VAL A 278 -16.44 10.14 -20.86
N ASP A 279 -15.57 9.27 -21.37
CA ASP A 279 -14.44 9.62 -22.21
C ASP A 279 -14.13 8.49 -23.22
N GLU A 280 -13.60 8.85 -24.39
CA GLU A 280 -13.24 7.93 -25.47
C GLU A 280 -11.91 8.39 -26.11
N ILE A 281 -10.96 7.46 -26.22
CA ILE A 281 -9.61 7.76 -26.70
C ILE A 281 -9.14 6.74 -27.75
N ASP A 282 -8.27 7.18 -28.66
CA ASP A 282 -7.49 6.31 -29.53
C ASP A 282 -6.27 5.80 -28.74
N TYR A 283 -6.33 4.55 -28.30
CA TYR A 283 -5.26 3.86 -27.57
C TYR A 283 -4.24 3.29 -28.56
N ASP A 284 -2.98 3.72 -28.50
CA ASP A 284 -1.91 3.23 -29.36
C ASP A 284 -0.90 2.37 -28.58
N HIS A 285 -0.95 1.06 -28.78
CA HIS A 285 0.02 0.11 -28.25
C HIS A 285 1.38 0.14 -29.01
N SER A 286 1.51 0.94 -30.07
CA SER A 286 2.75 1.03 -30.86
C SER A 286 3.78 2.06 -30.37
N ILE A 287 3.49 2.76 -29.27
CA ILE A 287 4.40 3.66 -28.56
C ILE A 287 5.66 2.89 -28.11
N GLY A 288 6.78 3.60 -27.99
CA GLY A 288 8.05 3.01 -27.55
C GLY A 288 7.97 2.45 -26.12
N LEU A 289 8.81 1.45 -25.83
CA LEU A 289 9.02 0.96 -24.47
C LEU A 289 9.39 2.12 -23.54
N ASP A 290 8.79 2.15 -22.35
CA ASP A 290 8.98 3.17 -21.31
C ASP A 290 8.54 4.60 -21.71
N ALA A 291 7.85 4.76 -22.85
CA ALA A 291 7.18 5.99 -23.26
C ALA A 291 5.65 5.84 -23.15
N SER A 292 4.98 6.96 -22.89
CA SER A 292 3.53 7.05 -22.71
C SER A 292 2.90 7.99 -23.73
N SER A 293 1.57 7.99 -23.79
CA SER A 293 0.79 8.98 -24.52
C SER A 293 -0.28 9.55 -23.61
N GLY A 294 -0.40 10.87 -23.60
CA GLY A 294 -1.35 11.57 -22.75
C GLY A 294 -1.84 12.86 -23.39
N ARG A 295 -2.82 13.48 -22.73
CA ARG A 295 -3.38 14.78 -23.13
C ARG A 295 -2.33 15.87 -22.92
N SER A 296 -2.21 16.83 -23.83
CA SER A 296 -1.17 17.89 -23.80
C SER A 296 -1.27 18.87 -22.62
N THR A 297 -2.35 18.75 -21.86
CA THR A 297 -2.82 19.50 -20.69
C THR A 297 -4.00 18.67 -20.19
N ASP A 298 -4.27 18.63 -18.89
CA ASP A 298 -5.23 17.66 -18.35
C ASP A 298 -6.64 17.89 -18.89
N GLY A 299 -7.31 16.80 -19.29
CA GLY A 299 -8.61 16.86 -19.99
C GLY A 299 -8.59 17.51 -21.40
N SER A 300 -7.45 17.96 -21.91
CA SER A 300 -7.33 18.51 -23.28
C SER A 300 -7.72 17.48 -24.34
N PRO A 301 -8.40 17.87 -25.43
CA PRO A 301 -8.64 16.98 -26.58
C PRO A 301 -7.39 16.74 -27.44
N MET A 302 -6.30 17.45 -27.18
CA MET A 302 -5.03 17.30 -27.89
C MET A 302 -4.13 16.29 -27.17
N TRP A 303 -3.54 15.36 -27.91
CA TRP A 303 -2.65 14.32 -27.39
C TRP A 303 -1.19 14.55 -27.79
N THR A 304 -0.27 14.07 -26.96
CA THR A 304 1.19 14.04 -27.21
C THR A 304 1.79 12.76 -26.63
N THR A 305 2.94 12.34 -27.18
CA THR A 305 3.77 11.28 -26.60
C THR A 305 4.75 11.91 -25.61
N PHE A 306 4.95 11.28 -24.45
CA PHE A 306 5.98 11.64 -23.49
C PHE A 306 7.08 10.58 -23.48
N ASN A 307 8.34 11.01 -23.51
CA ASN A 307 9.49 10.10 -23.33
C ASN A 307 9.78 9.82 -21.83
N THR A 308 9.13 10.59 -20.96
CA THR A 308 9.17 10.51 -19.50
C THR A 308 7.72 10.66 -19.07
N PRO A 309 7.04 9.57 -18.66
CA PRO A 309 5.63 9.62 -18.28
C PRO A 309 5.37 10.59 -17.10
N THR A 310 4.12 11.03 -16.96
CA THR A 310 3.65 12.03 -15.97
C THR A 310 2.69 11.44 -14.91
N PRO A 311 3.03 10.29 -14.28
CA PRO A 311 2.13 9.59 -13.36
C PRO A 311 1.79 10.42 -12.11
N HIS A 312 0.51 10.40 -11.74
CA HIS A 312 -0.07 11.07 -10.57
C HIS A 312 0.05 12.61 -10.59
N VAL A 313 0.24 13.23 -11.77
CA VAL A 313 0.42 14.69 -11.87
C VAL A 313 -0.16 15.28 -13.17
N THR A 314 -0.18 16.61 -13.24
CA THR A 314 -0.58 17.34 -14.44
C THR A 314 0.40 17.18 -15.62
N ASN A 315 -0.15 16.81 -16.78
CA ASN A 315 0.52 16.74 -18.08
C ASN A 315 0.94 18.12 -18.62
N ALA A 316 0.53 19.21 -17.99
CA ALA A 316 0.86 20.58 -18.39
C ALA A 316 2.21 21.08 -17.84
N LEU A 317 2.91 20.25 -17.05
CA LEU A 317 4.14 20.65 -16.38
C LEU A 317 5.33 20.85 -17.33
N GLN A 318 6.19 21.78 -16.95
CA GLN A 318 7.55 21.84 -17.46
C GLN A 318 8.33 20.70 -16.78
N ILE A 319 8.69 19.65 -17.53
CA ILE A 319 9.61 18.61 -17.06
C ILE A 319 10.90 19.27 -16.55
N ILE A 320 11.24 19.01 -15.29
CA ILE A 320 12.52 19.39 -14.68
C ILE A 320 13.32 18.11 -14.54
N GLU A 321 14.14 17.83 -15.55
CA GLU A 321 15.06 16.68 -15.56
C GLU A 321 15.84 16.62 -14.23
N PRO A 322 15.76 15.52 -13.47
CA PRO A 322 16.45 15.42 -12.19
C PRO A 322 17.96 15.47 -12.40
N ALA A 323 18.65 16.26 -11.57
CA ALA A 323 20.08 16.11 -11.38
C ALA A 323 20.40 14.67 -10.92
N GLN A 324 21.62 14.20 -11.22
CA GLN A 324 22.07 12.85 -10.89
C GLN A 324 22.42 12.70 -9.39
N VAL A 325 21.46 12.97 -8.51
CA VAL A 325 21.46 12.66 -7.08
C VAL A 325 20.78 11.30 -6.87
N VAL A 326 21.30 10.50 -5.95
CA VAL A 326 20.77 9.16 -5.64
C VAL A 326 20.47 9.03 -4.16
N ILE A 327 19.49 8.20 -3.81
CA ILE A 327 19.33 7.67 -2.45
C ILE A 327 20.49 6.69 -2.24
N ASN A 328 21.27 6.89 -1.18
CA ASN A 328 22.51 6.17 -0.95
C ASN A 328 22.41 5.15 0.19
N GLU A 329 21.68 5.52 1.25
CA GLU A 329 21.46 4.73 2.45
C GLU A 329 20.20 5.22 3.16
N ALA A 330 19.47 4.35 3.86
CA ALA A 330 18.34 4.72 4.70
C ALA A 330 18.28 3.81 5.94
N GLN A 331 17.76 4.32 7.05
CA GLN A 331 17.59 3.60 8.31
C GLN A 331 16.19 3.84 8.87
N SER A 332 15.49 2.76 9.20
CA SER A 332 14.31 2.75 10.07
C SER A 332 14.63 2.03 11.38
N ASP A 333 13.95 2.38 12.47
CA ASP A 333 14.22 1.92 13.83
C ASP A 333 15.66 2.26 14.27
N ASN A 334 15.93 3.56 14.38
CA ASN A 334 17.15 4.11 14.97
C ASN A 334 17.01 4.24 16.49
N PHE A 335 17.95 3.68 17.25
CA PHE A 335 17.93 3.75 18.71
C PHE A 335 19.22 4.31 19.30
N ILE A 336 20.37 4.04 18.68
CA ILE A 336 21.69 4.51 19.12
C ILE A 336 22.71 4.79 17.99
N SER A 337 22.39 4.53 16.70
CA SER A 337 23.42 4.54 15.65
C SER A 337 23.88 5.95 15.26
N TYR A 338 22.94 6.87 15.05
CA TYR A 338 23.19 8.22 14.56
C TYR A 338 22.17 9.19 15.16
N ALA A 339 22.63 10.21 15.86
CA ALA A 339 21.76 11.22 16.46
C ALA A 339 21.65 12.46 15.58
N ASP A 340 20.49 13.10 15.60
CA ASP A 340 20.24 14.40 15.01
C ASP A 340 20.97 15.55 15.79
N PRO A 341 20.89 16.81 15.33
CA PRO A 341 21.39 17.97 16.08
C PRO A 341 20.77 18.22 17.47
N ALA A 342 19.54 17.78 17.75
CA ALA A 342 18.88 17.85 19.06
C ALA A 342 19.37 16.73 20.02
N GLY A 343 19.88 15.62 19.48
CA GLY A 343 20.34 14.45 20.21
C GLY A 343 19.34 13.29 20.23
N GLU A 344 18.33 13.34 19.35
CA GLU A 344 17.30 12.34 19.14
C GLU A 344 17.77 11.33 18.07
N PHE A 345 17.20 10.12 18.08
CA PHE A 345 17.62 9.00 17.21
C PHE A 345 16.47 8.65 16.28
N ASP A 346 16.31 9.44 15.23
CA ASP A 346 15.21 9.29 14.28
C ASP A 346 15.59 8.46 13.06
N ASP A 347 14.58 7.98 12.35
CA ASP A 347 14.76 7.36 11.03
C ASP A 347 15.35 8.39 10.06
N TRP A 348 16.06 7.94 9.03
CA TRP A 348 16.71 8.87 8.10
C TRP A 348 16.95 8.29 6.70
N ILE A 349 17.08 9.20 5.74
CA ILE A 349 17.43 8.94 4.34
C ILE A 349 18.68 9.77 4.01
N GLU A 350 19.71 9.13 3.49
CA GLU A 350 20.89 9.80 2.95
C GLU A 350 20.83 9.88 1.42
N LEU A 351 21.10 11.08 0.91
CA LEU A 351 21.28 11.36 -0.51
C LEU A 351 22.77 11.56 -0.83
N HIS A 352 23.23 11.04 -1.96
CA HIS A 352 24.60 11.18 -2.46
C HIS A 352 24.65 11.89 -3.82
N ASN A 353 25.66 12.74 -4.00
CA ASN A 353 25.99 13.39 -5.27
C ASN A 353 27.23 12.72 -5.92
N PRO A 354 27.05 11.72 -6.82
CA PRO A 354 28.15 11.07 -7.54
C PRO A 354 28.84 11.94 -8.60
N THR A 355 28.40 13.18 -8.81
CA THR A 355 28.90 14.03 -9.90
C THR A 355 30.11 14.88 -9.48
N SER A 356 30.74 15.53 -10.47
CA SER A 356 31.86 16.47 -10.23
C SER A 356 31.42 17.93 -10.00
N LEU A 357 30.12 18.19 -9.92
CA LEU A 357 29.52 19.51 -9.70
C LEU A 357 28.61 19.47 -8.46
N PRO A 358 28.40 20.59 -7.75
CA PRO A 358 27.40 20.63 -6.69
C PRO A 358 26.00 20.42 -7.27
N ILE A 359 25.16 19.68 -6.56
CA ILE A 359 23.73 19.51 -6.85
C ILE A 359 22.95 20.25 -5.75
N ASP A 360 22.01 21.10 -6.14
CA ASP A 360 21.04 21.69 -5.22
C ASP A 360 19.75 20.87 -5.28
N ILE A 361 19.31 20.34 -4.15
CA ILE A 361 18.06 19.57 -4.03
C ILE A 361 16.87 20.43 -3.55
N ALA A 362 17.01 21.76 -3.48
CA ALA A 362 15.91 22.65 -3.15
C ALA A 362 14.68 22.41 -4.05
N GLY A 363 13.51 22.19 -3.43
CA GLY A 363 12.25 21.95 -4.12
C GLY A 363 12.01 20.52 -4.60
N TYR A 364 12.98 19.60 -4.48
CA TYR A 364 12.75 18.17 -4.70
C TYR A 364 11.70 17.63 -3.72
N PHE A 365 11.06 16.52 -4.08
CA PHE A 365 10.13 15.82 -3.20
C PHE A 365 10.68 14.47 -2.75
N VAL A 366 10.37 14.10 -1.51
CA VAL A 366 10.62 12.77 -0.96
C VAL A 366 9.28 12.17 -0.55
N THR A 367 9.08 10.90 -0.87
CA THR A 367 7.88 10.16 -0.48
C THR A 367 8.19 8.69 -0.22
N ASP A 368 7.50 8.14 0.78
CA ASP A 368 7.31 6.73 1.09
C ASP A 368 6.03 6.13 0.42
N ARG A 369 5.25 7.00 -0.26
CA ARG A 369 3.93 6.71 -0.82
C ARG A 369 3.90 7.01 -2.31
N LEU A 370 3.84 5.95 -3.13
CA LEU A 370 3.84 6.07 -4.59
C LEU A 370 2.63 6.84 -5.12
N ASP A 371 1.49 6.67 -4.45
CA ASP A 371 0.20 7.33 -4.65
C ASP A 371 0.18 8.80 -4.18
N ARG A 372 1.17 9.22 -3.38
CA ARG A 372 1.36 10.61 -2.97
C ARG A 372 2.77 11.08 -3.38
N PRO A 373 3.01 11.33 -4.68
CA PRO A 373 4.35 11.61 -5.21
C PRO A 373 5.01 12.86 -4.59
N MET A 374 4.20 13.81 -4.11
CA MET A 374 4.64 15.09 -3.55
C MET A 374 4.52 15.17 -2.00
N LYS A 375 4.57 14.05 -1.28
CA LYS A 375 4.29 13.97 0.18
C LYS A 375 5.05 14.99 1.04
N TRP A 376 6.37 15.13 0.83
CA TRP A 376 7.19 16.14 1.48
C TRP A 376 8.09 16.86 0.47
N GLN A 377 8.19 18.18 0.56
CA GLN A 377 9.07 18.98 -0.29
C GLN A 377 10.29 19.47 0.50
N VAL A 378 11.49 19.26 -0.06
CA VAL A 378 12.73 19.88 0.42
C VAL A 378 12.58 21.41 0.38
N PRO A 379 12.62 22.13 1.52
CA PRO A 379 12.26 23.54 1.56
C PRO A 379 13.17 24.42 0.67
N ALA A 380 12.60 25.07 -0.34
CA ALA A 380 13.31 26.02 -1.21
C ALA A 380 13.85 27.28 -0.47
N THR A 381 13.52 27.43 0.82
CA THR A 381 13.99 28.50 1.71
C THR A 381 15.24 28.14 2.50
N ALA A 382 15.74 26.89 2.42
CA ALA A 382 16.90 26.39 3.16
C ALA A 382 18.25 26.99 2.72
N GLY A 383 18.29 27.68 1.57
CA GLY A 383 19.49 28.34 1.04
C GLY A 383 20.60 27.34 0.70
N ASP A 384 21.85 27.70 0.97
CA ASP A 384 23.02 26.85 0.67
C ASP A 384 23.01 25.47 1.36
N SER A 385 22.09 25.23 2.31
CA SER A 385 21.98 23.97 3.06
C SER A 385 21.54 22.78 2.22
N THR A 386 20.80 23.01 1.12
CA THR A 386 20.36 21.98 0.17
C THR A 386 21.40 21.65 -0.91
N ILE A 387 22.57 22.28 -0.87
CA ILE A 387 23.62 22.08 -1.87
C ILE A 387 24.53 20.91 -1.44
N ILE A 388 24.34 19.75 -2.06
CA ILE A 388 25.23 18.59 -1.91
C ILE A 388 26.51 18.84 -2.72
N PRO A 389 27.70 18.93 -2.10
CA PRO A 389 28.96 19.13 -2.82
C PRO A 389 29.29 17.95 -3.75
N PRO A 390 30.23 18.11 -4.70
CA PRO A 390 30.72 17.00 -5.53
C PRO A 390 31.24 15.82 -4.68
N GLY A 391 30.70 14.62 -4.88
CA GLY A 391 31.00 13.44 -4.04
C GLY A 391 30.51 13.54 -2.59
N GLY A 392 29.64 14.51 -2.29
CA GLY A 392 29.09 14.76 -0.96
C GLY A 392 27.84 13.93 -0.64
N PHE A 393 27.45 14.01 0.62
CA PHE A 393 26.30 13.32 1.21
C PHE A 393 25.42 14.33 1.96
N LEU A 394 24.15 14.00 2.14
CA LEU A 394 23.17 14.85 2.82
C LEU A 394 22.10 13.98 3.47
N VAL A 395 21.86 14.16 4.77
CA VAL A 395 20.90 13.37 5.55
C VAL A 395 19.61 14.15 5.80
N LEU A 396 18.48 13.51 5.51
CA LEU A 396 17.13 13.95 5.83
C LEU A 396 16.57 13.04 6.94
N PHE A 397 15.98 13.61 7.98
CA PHE A 397 15.37 12.87 9.09
C PHE A 397 13.88 12.64 8.82
N ALA A 398 13.42 11.40 9.05
CA ALA A 398 12.03 10.97 8.94
C ALA A 398 11.46 10.84 10.34
N ASP A 399 11.08 11.98 10.93
CA ASP A 399 10.81 12.12 12.36
C ASP A 399 9.39 12.58 12.71
N GLU A 400 8.59 12.98 11.70
CA GLU A 400 7.30 13.67 11.85
C GLU A 400 7.38 15.05 12.52
N ASP A 401 8.58 15.61 12.70
CA ASP A 401 8.78 16.91 13.36
C ASP A 401 9.53 17.92 12.47
N GLY A 402 8.82 18.40 11.45
CA GLY A 402 9.23 19.52 10.61
C GLY A 402 9.47 20.86 11.36
N SER A 403 9.38 20.90 12.70
CA SER A 403 9.76 22.08 13.49
C SER A 403 11.25 22.12 13.87
N GLN A 404 11.96 20.99 13.80
CA GLN A 404 13.36 20.89 14.25
C GLN A 404 14.39 21.43 13.24
N GLY A 405 14.09 21.33 11.94
CA GLY A 405 15.00 21.80 10.90
C GLY A 405 14.41 21.71 9.49
N TRP A 406 15.13 22.27 8.51
CA TRP A 406 14.71 22.22 7.10
C TRP A 406 14.82 20.82 6.50
N ASN A 407 15.61 19.93 7.12
CA ASN A 407 15.87 18.56 6.71
C ASN A 407 15.11 17.52 7.55
N HIS A 408 14.07 17.93 8.28
CA HIS A 408 13.19 17.07 9.07
C HIS A 408 11.84 16.95 8.34
N MET A 409 11.34 15.72 8.18
CA MET A 409 10.23 15.38 7.29
C MET A 409 8.92 15.17 8.06
N ASN A 410 7.79 15.37 7.39
CA ASN A 410 6.45 15.19 7.98
C ASN A 410 5.96 13.72 7.98
N PHE A 411 6.88 12.75 7.99
CA PHE A 411 6.59 11.31 8.06
C PHE A 411 7.79 10.54 8.61
N LYS A 412 7.55 9.36 9.21
CA LYS A 412 8.57 8.37 9.63
C LYS A 412 8.70 7.21 8.64
N LEU A 413 9.72 6.36 8.81
CA LEU A 413 9.90 5.17 7.98
C LEU A 413 9.36 3.90 8.67
N SER A 414 8.66 3.06 7.91
CA SER A 414 8.15 1.78 8.36
C SER A 414 9.27 0.78 8.65
N SER A 415 9.34 0.29 9.89
CA SER A 415 10.20 -0.84 10.27
C SER A 415 9.83 -2.16 9.57
N GLN A 416 8.66 -2.24 8.91
CA GLN A 416 8.24 -3.40 8.12
C GLN A 416 8.71 -3.34 6.66
N GLY A 417 9.21 -2.17 6.23
CA GLY A 417 9.69 -1.92 4.87
C GLY A 417 8.65 -1.29 3.95
N GLU A 418 9.10 -0.43 3.04
CA GLU A 418 8.29 0.43 2.18
C GLU A 418 9.10 0.94 0.96
N PRO A 419 8.45 1.43 -0.11
CA PRO A 419 9.16 2.15 -1.17
C PRO A 419 9.61 3.53 -0.69
N ILE A 420 10.76 4.01 -1.16
CA ILE A 420 11.23 5.38 -0.99
C ILE A 420 11.54 5.94 -2.38
N ALA A 421 10.99 7.11 -2.72
CA ALA A 421 11.23 7.79 -3.99
C ALA A 421 11.69 9.24 -3.76
N LEU A 422 12.76 9.61 -4.47
CA LEU A 422 13.20 10.99 -4.63
C LEU A 422 12.74 11.50 -6.01
N ARG A 423 11.99 12.59 -6.04
CA ARG A 423 11.46 13.21 -7.26
C ARG A 423 12.00 14.62 -7.44
N SER A 424 12.16 15.03 -8.70
CA SER A 424 12.62 16.38 -9.05
C SER A 424 11.62 17.45 -8.59
N PRO A 425 11.98 18.76 -8.69
CA PRO A 425 11.06 19.86 -8.36
C PRO A 425 9.81 19.98 -9.23
N ASP A 426 9.67 19.18 -10.29
CA ASP A 426 8.39 19.04 -11.00
C ASP A 426 7.38 18.13 -10.26
N GLY A 427 7.85 17.36 -9.28
CA GLY A 427 7.04 16.50 -8.42
C GLY A 427 6.72 15.12 -8.97
N PHE A 428 7.13 14.79 -10.20
CA PHE A 428 6.88 13.46 -10.80
C PHE A 428 8.14 12.77 -11.30
N SER A 429 9.07 13.49 -11.92
CA SER A 429 10.29 12.92 -12.50
C SER A 429 11.13 12.25 -11.43
N VAL A 430 11.17 10.92 -11.43
CA VAL A 430 11.93 10.13 -10.45
C VAL A 430 13.43 10.35 -10.68
N ALA A 431 14.09 10.92 -9.66
CA ALA A 431 15.55 11.04 -9.64
C ALA A 431 16.19 9.70 -9.25
N ASP A 432 15.64 9.05 -8.23
CA ASP A 432 16.02 7.71 -7.78
C ASP A 432 14.91 7.11 -6.91
N SER A 433 14.86 5.78 -6.80
CA SER A 433 13.93 5.08 -5.90
C SER A 433 14.49 3.74 -5.42
N VAL A 434 14.02 3.28 -4.28
CA VAL A 434 14.45 2.03 -3.65
C VAL A 434 13.31 1.43 -2.83
N PHE A 435 13.19 0.10 -2.79
CA PHE A 435 12.44 -0.55 -1.72
C PHE A 435 13.35 -0.77 -0.52
N MET A 436 13.01 -0.15 0.61
CA MET A 436 13.64 -0.46 1.89
C MET A 436 12.94 -1.69 2.50
N PRO A 437 13.64 -2.83 2.67
CA PRO A 437 13.07 -3.97 3.38
C PRO A 437 13.05 -3.69 4.89
N SER A 438 12.28 -4.47 5.65
CA SER A 438 12.45 -4.55 7.10
C SER A 438 13.90 -4.90 7.45
N VAL A 439 14.54 -4.02 8.22
CA VAL A 439 15.88 -4.18 8.79
C VAL A 439 15.76 -4.33 10.31
N MET A 440 16.80 -4.86 10.96
CA MET A 440 16.86 -4.84 12.43
C MET A 440 17.22 -3.44 12.93
N GLN A 441 16.70 -3.07 14.10
CA GLN A 441 17.10 -1.87 14.86
C GLN A 441 18.61 -1.59 14.78
N ASP A 442 18.96 -0.31 14.63
CA ASP A 442 20.32 0.20 14.44
C ASP A 442 21.07 -0.29 13.19
N ARG A 443 20.35 -0.81 12.18
CA ARG A 443 20.91 -1.18 10.86
C ARG A 443 20.21 -0.43 9.75
N SER A 444 20.97 -0.17 8.70
CA SER A 444 20.52 0.57 7.53
C SER A 444 20.55 -0.30 6.27
N TRP A 445 19.77 0.13 5.28
CA TRP A 445 19.76 -0.42 3.94
C TRP A 445 20.41 0.58 2.99
N GLY A 446 21.49 0.18 2.31
CA GLY A 446 22.30 1.11 1.52
C GLY A 446 22.90 0.49 0.27
N ARG A 447 23.36 1.35 -0.64
CA ARG A 447 24.11 0.93 -1.83
C ARG A 447 25.45 0.32 -1.41
N GLN A 448 25.86 -0.78 -2.04
CA GLN A 448 27.07 -1.53 -1.68
C GLN A 448 28.36 -0.67 -1.73
N PHE A 449 28.36 0.34 -2.59
CA PHE A 449 29.29 1.47 -2.61
C PHE A 449 28.48 2.72 -3.02
N ASP A 450 29.04 3.91 -2.85
CA ASP A 450 28.39 5.17 -3.21
C ASP A 450 27.85 5.13 -4.65
N ALA A 451 26.55 5.40 -4.84
CA ALA A 451 25.82 5.29 -6.11
C ALA A 451 25.87 3.93 -6.85
N HIS A 452 26.23 2.83 -6.17
CA HIS A 452 26.26 1.49 -6.77
C HIS A 452 24.85 0.89 -6.95
N PRO A 453 24.56 0.15 -8.04
CA PRO A 453 23.22 -0.41 -8.28
C PRO A 453 22.79 -1.53 -7.32
N ASN A 454 23.73 -2.27 -6.73
CA ASN A 454 23.40 -3.29 -5.72
C ASN A 454 23.21 -2.64 -4.35
N TRP A 455 22.15 -3.07 -3.64
CA TRP A 455 21.88 -2.72 -2.25
C TRP A 455 22.27 -3.85 -1.28
N VAL A 456 22.64 -3.49 -0.04
CA VAL A 456 23.04 -4.39 1.05
C VAL A 456 22.58 -3.83 2.41
N GLU A 457 22.49 -4.71 3.39
CA GLU A 457 22.24 -4.35 4.79
C GLU A 457 23.56 -4.00 5.49
N PHE A 458 23.64 -2.83 6.10
CA PHE A 458 24.79 -2.33 6.84
C PHE A 458 24.63 -2.62 8.33
N PHE A 459 25.59 -3.38 8.91
CA PHE A 459 25.66 -3.62 10.35
C PHE A 459 26.20 -2.41 11.14
N ILE A 460 26.85 -1.48 10.45
CA ILE A 460 27.30 -0.19 10.99
C ILE A 460 26.88 0.82 9.92
N PRO A 461 25.83 1.62 10.16
CA PRO A 461 25.38 2.63 9.21
C PRO A 461 26.48 3.65 8.89
N THR A 462 26.42 4.25 7.70
CA THR A 462 27.43 5.20 7.19
C THR A 462 26.95 6.64 6.93
N PRO A 463 26.05 7.24 7.76
CA PRO A 463 25.52 8.58 7.50
C PRO A 463 26.60 9.67 7.48
N ASN A 464 26.48 10.57 6.50
CA ASN A 464 27.46 11.59 6.11
C ASN A 464 28.85 11.01 5.73
N ALA A 465 28.92 9.77 5.27
CA ALA A 465 30.16 9.08 4.93
C ALA A 465 30.00 8.15 3.71
N THR A 466 31.14 7.60 3.24
CA THR A 466 31.14 6.64 2.13
C THR A 466 30.78 5.23 2.61
N ASN A 467 29.85 4.59 1.90
CA ASN A 467 29.41 3.21 2.10
C ASN A 467 30.58 2.22 1.89
N GLY A 468 31.62 2.64 1.15
CA GLY A 468 32.82 1.84 0.89
C GLY A 468 33.73 1.61 2.10
N ALA A 469 33.39 2.09 3.30
CA ALA A 469 34.28 2.15 4.46
C ALA A 469 33.88 1.32 5.69
N ASN A 470 32.91 0.39 5.64
CA ASN A 470 32.77 -0.63 6.70
C ASN A 470 32.09 -1.96 6.28
N SER A 471 32.69 -3.07 6.75
CA SER A 471 31.99 -4.31 7.14
C SER A 471 31.07 -5.06 6.17
N VAL A 472 31.15 -4.87 4.85
CA VAL A 472 30.65 -5.91 3.93
C VAL A 472 31.47 -7.18 4.17
N LEU A 473 30.84 -8.22 4.72
CA LEU A 473 31.33 -9.58 4.54
C LEU A 473 31.20 -9.88 3.05
N GLU A 474 32.29 -9.66 2.31
CA GLU A 474 32.53 -10.29 1.01
C GLU A 474 32.01 -11.73 1.09
N PRO A 475 30.97 -12.12 0.34
CA PRO A 475 30.52 -13.50 0.32
C PRO A 475 31.69 -14.32 -0.23
N GLU A 476 32.34 -15.11 0.65
CA GLU A 476 33.66 -15.73 0.44
C GLU A 476 33.90 -16.04 -1.04
N SER A 477 34.78 -15.26 -1.69
CA SER A 477 34.86 -15.20 -3.16
C SER A 477 34.83 -16.60 -3.75
N ALA A 478 33.70 -16.94 -4.39
CA ALA A 478 33.28 -18.34 -4.50
C ALA A 478 34.42 -19.23 -5.03
N SER A 479 34.62 -20.39 -4.40
CA SER A 479 35.67 -21.37 -4.74
C SER A 479 35.67 -21.84 -6.21
N LEU A 480 34.64 -21.42 -6.96
CA LEU A 480 34.08 -21.99 -8.16
C LEU A 480 33.45 -20.87 -9.00
N MET A 481 34.00 -20.62 -10.18
CA MET A 481 33.36 -19.84 -11.24
C MET A 481 33.00 -20.78 -12.39
N CYS A 482 31.72 -20.90 -12.70
CA CYS A 482 31.23 -21.66 -13.84
C CYS A 482 29.96 -21.02 -14.42
N PHE A 483 29.94 -20.82 -15.74
CA PHE A 483 28.77 -20.33 -16.48
C PHE A 483 28.61 -21.15 -17.77
N PRO A 484 27.39 -21.64 -18.08
CA PRO A 484 26.23 -21.69 -17.20
C PRO A 484 26.45 -22.62 -15.99
N ASN A 485 25.70 -22.42 -14.92
CA ASN A 485 25.49 -23.40 -13.84
C ASN A 485 23.98 -23.71 -13.82
N PRO A 486 23.52 -24.94 -14.14
CA PRO A 486 24.29 -26.16 -14.32
C PRO A 486 25.26 -26.17 -15.51
N VAL A 487 26.43 -26.77 -15.27
CA VAL A 487 27.50 -26.93 -16.26
C VAL A 487 27.20 -28.13 -17.14
N ARG A 488 27.13 -27.94 -18.45
CA ARG A 488 26.97 -29.06 -19.40
C ARG A 488 28.15 -30.03 -19.29
N ALA A 489 27.97 -31.31 -19.58
CA ALA A 489 29.05 -32.29 -19.64
C ALA A 489 30.27 -31.79 -20.47
N ASN A 490 31.46 -31.84 -19.86
CA ASN A 490 32.73 -31.25 -20.33
C ASN A 490 32.80 -29.71 -20.40
N GLY A 491 31.85 -29.00 -19.81
CA GLY A 491 31.87 -27.54 -19.67
C GLY A 491 32.99 -27.05 -18.75
N ILE A 492 33.31 -25.76 -18.84
CA ILE A 492 34.47 -25.17 -18.17
C ILE A 492 34.10 -24.74 -16.75
N VAL A 493 34.91 -25.20 -15.79
CA VAL A 493 34.84 -24.84 -14.37
C VAL A 493 36.18 -24.25 -13.97
N THR A 494 36.18 -23.07 -13.36
CA THR A 494 37.38 -22.40 -12.87
C THR A 494 37.38 -22.36 -11.35
N PHE A 495 38.49 -22.73 -10.72
CA PHE A 495 38.70 -22.63 -9.28
C PHE A 495 39.73 -21.54 -8.98
N ASN A 496 39.44 -20.66 -8.02
CA ASN A 496 40.36 -19.64 -7.52
C ASN A 496 41.34 -20.18 -6.45
N GLN A 497 41.14 -21.42 -5.99
CA GLN A 497 42.00 -22.09 -5.00
C GLN A 497 42.05 -23.62 -5.21
N ALA A 498 42.80 -24.31 -4.34
CA ALA A 498 42.75 -25.76 -4.22
C ALA A 498 41.40 -26.21 -3.63
N VAL A 499 40.74 -27.19 -4.23
CA VAL A 499 39.42 -27.69 -3.82
C VAL A 499 39.32 -29.20 -3.84
N ASP A 500 38.49 -29.74 -2.96
CA ASP A 500 38.01 -31.12 -2.96
C ASP A 500 36.53 -31.15 -3.37
N ILE A 501 36.15 -32.04 -4.27
CA ILE A 501 34.78 -32.18 -4.79
C ILE A 501 34.22 -33.52 -4.35
N TYR A 502 33.03 -33.50 -3.75
CA TYR A 502 32.33 -34.67 -3.23
C TYR A 502 30.99 -34.88 -3.95
N ASP A 503 30.58 -36.14 -4.11
CA ASP A 503 29.19 -36.48 -4.43
C ASP A 503 28.26 -36.22 -3.22
N MET A 504 26.94 -36.29 -3.44
CA MET A 504 25.95 -36.11 -2.36
C MET A 504 25.92 -37.28 -1.35
N GLN A 505 26.70 -38.33 -1.57
CA GLN A 505 26.91 -39.44 -0.63
C GLN A 505 28.19 -39.25 0.21
N GLY A 506 28.96 -38.19 -0.05
CA GLY A 506 30.19 -37.84 0.68
C GLY A 506 31.46 -38.50 0.15
N HIS A 507 31.43 -39.15 -1.02
CA HIS A 507 32.64 -39.69 -1.65
C HIS A 507 33.40 -38.58 -2.40
N LEU A 508 34.72 -38.53 -2.20
CA LEU A 508 35.61 -37.63 -2.95
C LEU A 508 35.69 -38.08 -4.42
N VAL A 509 35.20 -37.24 -5.34
CA VAL A 509 35.22 -37.49 -6.79
C VAL A 509 36.34 -36.76 -7.51
N LYS A 510 36.84 -35.64 -6.96
CA LYS A 510 37.96 -34.88 -7.52
C LYS A 510 38.69 -34.08 -6.44
N SER A 511 39.98 -33.86 -6.62
CA SER A 511 40.80 -32.93 -5.83
C SER A 511 41.68 -32.10 -6.77
N THR A 512 41.97 -30.85 -6.40
CA THR A 512 42.93 -29.96 -7.05
C THR A 512 43.95 -29.43 -6.05
N THR A 513 45.19 -29.24 -6.48
CA THR A 513 46.29 -28.79 -5.61
C THR A 513 46.54 -27.28 -5.67
N ALA A 514 45.86 -26.56 -6.56
CA ALA A 514 45.94 -25.12 -6.76
C ALA A 514 44.70 -24.62 -7.53
N SER A 515 44.58 -23.30 -7.65
CA SER A 515 43.68 -22.62 -8.59
C SER A 515 43.91 -23.10 -10.03
N GLY A 516 42.86 -23.17 -10.83
CA GLY A 516 42.98 -23.55 -12.25
C GLY A 516 41.66 -23.83 -12.93
N VAL A 517 41.75 -24.17 -14.22
CA VAL A 517 40.59 -24.48 -15.07
C VAL A 517 40.48 -25.99 -15.25
N TRP A 518 39.27 -26.53 -15.14
CA TRP A 518 38.94 -27.94 -15.29
C TRP A 518 37.72 -28.12 -16.19
N ASN A 519 37.74 -29.17 -17.02
CA ASN A 519 36.60 -29.57 -17.82
C ASN A 519 35.74 -30.54 -17.00
N ALA A 520 34.48 -30.19 -16.73
CA ALA A 520 33.56 -30.93 -15.88
C ALA A 520 33.22 -32.30 -16.46
N ASN A 521 34.07 -33.30 -16.18
CA ASN A 521 34.00 -34.65 -16.74
C ASN A 521 33.44 -35.68 -15.75
N LEU A 522 32.46 -35.27 -14.94
CA LEU A 522 31.69 -36.13 -14.03
C LEU A 522 30.29 -36.42 -14.63
N PRO A 523 29.58 -37.46 -14.15
CA PRO A 523 28.17 -37.67 -14.49
C PRO A 523 27.28 -36.47 -14.14
N ALA A 524 26.11 -36.39 -14.77
CA ALA A 524 25.09 -35.42 -14.39
C ALA A 524 24.66 -35.62 -12.93
N GLY A 525 24.58 -34.54 -12.16
CA GLY A 525 24.38 -34.60 -10.71
C GLY A 525 24.69 -33.29 -10.00
N THR A 526 24.50 -33.31 -8.67
CA THR A 526 24.92 -32.22 -7.77
C THR A 526 26.14 -32.67 -6.98
N TYR A 527 27.09 -31.76 -6.80
CA TYR A 527 28.36 -31.99 -6.12
C TYR A 527 28.65 -30.85 -5.14
N ALA A 528 29.32 -31.17 -4.03
CA ALA A 528 29.81 -30.19 -3.07
C ALA A 528 31.31 -29.92 -3.31
N VAL A 529 31.66 -28.67 -3.58
CA VAL A 529 33.05 -28.21 -3.77
C VAL A 529 33.51 -27.53 -2.48
N VAL A 530 34.56 -28.05 -1.86
CA VAL A 530 35.07 -27.63 -0.56
C VAL A 530 36.45 -27.00 -0.74
N GLY A 531 36.64 -25.77 -0.24
CA GLY A 531 37.93 -25.08 -0.26
C GLY A 531 38.96 -25.71 0.69
N ALA A 532 40.21 -25.83 0.25
CA ALA A 532 41.28 -26.38 1.09
C ALA A 532 41.56 -25.49 2.31
N ARG A 533 41.56 -26.09 3.51
CA ARG A 533 41.80 -25.38 4.78
C ARG A 533 43.18 -24.69 4.80
N GLN A 534 43.19 -23.37 4.75
CA GLN A 534 44.29 -22.57 5.29
C GLN A 534 44.17 -22.51 6.82
N MET A 535 45.32 -22.45 7.51
CA MET A 535 45.49 -22.94 8.88
C MET A 535 44.75 -22.17 10.02
N ARG A 536 43.87 -21.21 9.69
CA ARG A 536 43.00 -20.47 10.64
C ARG A 536 41.59 -20.12 10.14
N MET A 537 41.15 -20.58 8.96
CA MET A 537 39.83 -20.24 8.41
C MET A 537 38.85 -21.44 8.38
N ARG A 538 37.55 -21.15 8.39
CA ARG A 538 36.52 -22.15 8.04
C ARG A 538 36.66 -22.47 6.54
N SER A 539 36.25 -23.67 6.14
CA SER A 539 36.33 -24.11 4.75
C SER A 539 35.03 -23.76 4.02
N SER A 540 35.12 -22.95 2.97
CA SER A 540 34.03 -22.63 2.06
C SER A 540 33.44 -23.90 1.44
N VAL A 541 32.12 -23.93 1.22
CA VAL A 541 31.42 -25.01 0.52
C VAL A 541 30.52 -24.42 -0.56
N THR A 542 30.73 -24.81 -1.82
CA THR A 542 30.01 -24.28 -2.98
C THR A 542 29.33 -25.41 -3.76
N LYS A 543 28.08 -25.22 -4.18
CA LYS A 543 27.31 -26.20 -4.95
C LYS A 543 27.68 -26.14 -6.45
N LEU A 544 28.09 -27.27 -7.01
CA LEU A 544 28.28 -27.46 -8.45
C LEU A 544 27.17 -28.36 -8.99
N GLN A 545 26.51 -27.99 -10.09
CA GLN A 545 25.60 -28.87 -10.81
C GLN A 545 26.13 -29.18 -12.21
N ILE A 546 25.99 -30.44 -12.63
CA ILE A 546 26.37 -30.92 -13.96
C ILE A 546 25.12 -31.49 -14.65
N GLN A 547 24.92 -31.11 -15.91
CA GLN A 547 23.83 -31.57 -16.81
C GLN A 547 24.39 -32.39 -17.99
#